data_AF-A0A419GWI2-F1
#
_entry.id   AF-A0A419GWI2-F1
#
_cell.length_a   1.000
_cell.length_b   1.000
_cell.length_c   1.000
_cell.angle_alpha   90.00
_cell.angle_beta   90.00
_cell.angle_gamma   90.00
#
_symmetry.space_group_name_H-M   'P 1'
#
loop_
_entity.id
_entity.type
_entity.pdbx_description
1 polymer ?
#
loop_
_entity_poly.entity_id
_entity_poly.type
_entity_poly.pdbx_seq_one_letter_code
_entity_poly.pdbx_strand_id
1 'polypeptide(L)'
;MFNESQMTCKTKEKLFLKTVFNSNKKRCREKGPLADLFLTLLFLLTFLTSFTLTLNIESAAAACTDNDADGYGNPGDPSCPNGAATDCNDTKSYINPGRPDTNCNGVDDNCNGTA
;
A
#
# COMPACT_ATOMS: atom_id res chain seq x y z
N MET A 1 -19.29 40.84 27.61
CA MET A 1 -17.99 41.50 27.41
C MET A 1 -16.91 40.48 27.72
N PHE A 2 -16.14 40.08 26.69
CA PHE A 2 -14.89 39.28 26.67
C PHE A 2 -14.86 37.99 27.54
N ASN A 3 -14.52 36.80 27.05
CA ASN A 3 -13.36 36.50 26.22
C ASN A 3 -13.50 35.08 25.60
N GLU A 4 -13.88 35.02 24.33
CA GLU A 4 -13.64 33.87 23.45
C GLU A 4 -12.17 33.91 23.02
N SER A 5 -11.27 33.33 23.82
CA SER A 5 -9.96 32.91 23.31
C SER A 5 -10.12 31.58 22.58
N GLN A 6 -10.73 31.73 21.40
CA GLN A 6 -10.57 30.94 20.18
C GLN A 6 -9.45 29.86 20.29
N MET A 7 -9.80 28.59 20.10
CA MET A 7 -9.49 27.91 18.82
C MET A 7 -7.98 27.64 18.69
N THR A 8 -7.51 26.42 18.99
CA THR A 8 -7.14 25.49 17.91
C THR A 8 -7.08 24.06 18.45
N CYS A 9 -8.22 23.37 18.47
CA CYS A 9 -8.26 21.96 18.09
C CYS A 9 -9.51 21.71 17.23
N LYS A 10 -9.76 22.64 16.31
CA LYS A 10 -10.45 22.38 15.05
C LYS A 10 -9.38 21.70 14.17
N THR A 11 -9.57 20.63 13.41
CA THR A 11 -10.73 19.89 12.89
C THR A 11 -10.05 18.73 12.10
N LYS A 12 -10.55 17.51 11.85
CA LYS A 12 -11.87 16.93 11.59
C LYS A 12 -11.71 15.44 11.93
N GLU A 13 -12.57 14.85 12.76
CA GLU A 13 -13.85 14.28 12.31
C GLU A 13 -13.57 13.08 11.38
N LYS A 14 -13.81 11.82 11.74
CA LYS A 14 -15.05 11.16 12.20
C LYS A 14 -14.60 9.68 12.38
N LEU A 15 -15.14 8.80 13.21
CA LEU A 15 -16.40 8.63 13.89
C LEU A 15 -16.24 7.29 14.62
N PHE A 16 -16.91 7.07 15.76
CA PHE A 16 -17.18 5.73 16.33
C PHE A 16 -15.94 5.00 16.93
N LEU A 17 -15.79 4.65 18.20
CA LEU A 17 -16.68 4.58 19.36
C LEU A 17 -15.87 5.00 20.60
N LYS A 18 -16.21 6.13 21.22
CA LYS A 18 -16.01 6.32 22.66
C LYS A 18 -17.27 5.83 23.35
N THR A 19 -17.38 4.53 23.59
CA THR A 19 -18.48 3.99 24.42
C THR A 19 -18.05 2.80 25.26
N VAL A 20 -16.83 2.82 25.80
CA VAL A 20 -16.49 2.02 26.99
C VAL A 20 -15.60 2.88 27.88
N PHE A 21 -16.22 3.78 28.65
CA PHE A 21 -15.57 4.30 29.85
C PHE A 21 -15.24 3.11 30.76
N ASN A 22 -14.05 3.03 31.34
CA ASN A 22 -13.93 3.24 32.79
C ASN A 22 -12.47 3.28 33.26
N SER A 23 -12.21 4.29 34.10
CA SER A 23 -11.17 4.42 35.13
C SER A 23 -9.92 3.56 35.02
N ASN A 24 -8.78 4.22 34.86
CA ASN A 24 -7.71 4.14 35.87
C ASN A 24 -6.68 5.25 35.62
N LYS A 25 -6.50 6.08 36.65
CA LYS A 25 -5.61 7.23 36.74
C LYS A 25 -4.17 6.81 36.42
N LYS A 26 -3.71 6.96 35.18
CA LYS A 26 -2.30 6.73 34.82
C LYS A 26 -1.57 8.07 34.76
N ARG A 27 -0.71 8.25 35.76
CA ARG A 27 0.19 9.37 36.01
C ARG A 27 0.94 9.76 34.72
N CYS A 28 0.77 11.00 34.26
CA CYS A 28 1.68 11.60 33.28
C CYS A 28 3.05 11.69 33.95
N ARG A 29 3.98 10.83 33.53
CA ARG A 29 5.41 10.96 33.85
C ARG A 29 6.05 11.37 32.53
N GLU A 30 6.35 12.66 32.39
CA GLU A 30 7.24 13.13 31.35
C GLU A 30 8.59 12.42 31.55
N LYS A 31 8.88 11.43 30.70
CA LYS A 31 10.22 10.88 30.58
C LYS A 31 10.95 11.81 29.62
N GLY A 32 12.09 12.37 30.06
CA GLY A 32 12.84 13.37 29.30
C GLY A 32 13.26 12.90 27.88
N PRO A 33 13.61 13.86 27.00
CA PRO A 33 13.65 13.68 25.54
C PRO A 33 14.74 12.75 25.00
N LEU A 34 15.61 12.21 25.85
CA LEU A 34 16.74 11.36 25.43
C LEU A 34 16.35 9.88 25.30
N ALA A 35 15.31 9.42 26.00
CA ALA A 35 14.81 8.04 25.87
C ALA A 35 13.88 7.85 24.66
N ASP A 36 13.44 8.94 24.03
CA ASP A 36 12.56 8.93 22.86
C ASP A 36 13.34 8.79 21.55
N LEU A 37 14.55 9.34 21.46
CA LEU A 37 15.38 9.26 20.25
C LEU A 37 15.81 7.82 19.94
N PHE A 38 16.08 7.03 20.98
CA PHE A 38 16.46 5.62 20.81
C PHE A 38 15.26 4.74 20.44
N LEU A 39 14.09 5.02 21.02
CA LEU A 39 12.87 4.27 20.73
C LEU A 39 12.31 4.60 19.34
N THR A 40 12.38 5.87 18.92
CA THR A 40 12.05 6.30 17.56
C THR A 40 13.02 5.73 16.53
N LEU A 41 14.33 5.68 16.83
CA LEU A 41 15.31 5.03 15.95
C LEU A 41 15.07 3.51 15.85
N LEU A 42 14.71 2.83 16.95
CA LEU A 42 14.31 1.43 16.89
C LEU A 42 13.06 1.22 16.04
N PHE A 43 12.06 2.09 16.17
CA PHE A 43 10.84 2.02 15.36
C PHE A 43 11.11 2.29 13.88
N LEU A 44 11.98 3.24 13.54
CA LEU A 44 12.38 3.49 12.16
C LEU A 44 13.16 2.30 11.60
N LEU A 45 14.12 1.77 12.35
CA LEU A 45 14.88 0.59 11.94
C LEU A 45 13.99 -0.63 11.73
N THR A 46 13.01 -0.90 12.60
CA THR A 46 12.07 -2.02 12.41
C THR A 46 11.12 -1.80 11.23
N PHE A 47 10.71 -0.56 10.96
CA PHE A 47 9.91 -0.22 9.78
C PHE A 47 10.70 -0.38 8.49
N LEU A 48 11.94 0.10 8.46
CA LEU A 48 12.88 -0.06 7.35
C LEU A 48 13.18 -1.54 7.11
N THR A 49 13.47 -2.34 8.15
CA THR A 49 13.78 -3.77 7.98
C THR A 49 12.56 -4.59 7.53
N SER A 50 11.36 -4.23 8.00
CA SER A 50 10.11 -4.88 7.55
C SER A 50 9.80 -4.52 6.09
N PHE A 51 10.09 -3.29 5.68
CA PHE A 51 9.95 -2.82 4.30
C PHE A 51 10.96 -3.46 3.34
N THR A 52 12.19 -3.73 3.80
CA THR A 52 13.19 -4.43 2.99
C THR A 52 12.95 -5.94 2.89
N LEU A 53 12.32 -6.57 3.89
CA LEU A 53 12.06 -8.03 3.89
C LEU A 53 10.92 -8.43 2.93
N THR A 54 10.12 -7.49 2.46
CA THR A 54 8.97 -7.74 1.55
C THR A 54 9.29 -7.64 0.05
N LEU A 55 10.55 -7.43 -0.34
CA LEU A 55 10.97 -7.30 -1.75
C LEU A 55 11.68 -8.54 -2.31
N ASN A 56 11.43 -9.71 -1.73
CA ASN A 56 11.79 -10.98 -2.37
C ASN A 56 10.65 -11.37 -3.32
N ILE A 57 10.55 -10.67 -4.45
CA ILE A 57 9.72 -11.15 -5.57
C ILE A 57 10.53 -12.26 -6.22
N GLU A 58 10.23 -13.49 -5.81
CA GLU A 58 10.57 -14.70 -6.54
C GLU A 58 9.78 -14.64 -7.86
N SER A 59 10.34 -14.02 -8.89
CA SER A 59 9.87 -14.20 -10.26
C SER A 59 10.17 -15.66 -10.61
N ALA A 60 9.25 -16.55 -10.26
CA ALA A 60 9.30 -17.94 -10.66
C ALA A 60 9.38 -17.92 -12.19
N ALA A 61 10.56 -18.25 -12.73
CA ALA A 61 10.82 -18.28 -14.16
C ALA A 61 9.77 -19.19 -14.81
N ALA A 62 8.72 -18.56 -15.36
CA ALA A 62 7.62 -19.23 -16.01
C ALA A 62 8.13 -19.83 -17.32
N ALA A 63 7.52 -20.91 -17.77
CA ALA A 63 7.83 -21.50 -19.07
C ALA A 63 7.34 -20.63 -20.25
N CYS A 64 6.81 -19.43 -19.98
CA CYS A 64 6.37 -18.45 -20.95
C CYS A 64 7.25 -17.21 -20.95
N THR A 65 7.15 -16.41 -22.02
CA THR A 65 7.86 -15.12 -22.12
C THR A 65 7.03 -14.05 -21.43
N ASP A 66 7.43 -13.71 -20.21
CA ASP A 66 6.84 -12.69 -19.34
C ASP A 66 7.97 -11.74 -18.91
N ASN A 67 7.99 -10.54 -19.51
CA ASN A 67 9.10 -9.59 -19.38
C ASN A 67 8.93 -8.60 -18.22
N ASP A 68 7.71 -8.40 -17.73
CA ASP A 68 7.43 -7.48 -16.62
C ASP A 68 7.01 -8.16 -15.31
N ALA A 69 6.94 -9.49 -15.34
CA ALA A 69 6.70 -10.39 -14.22
C ALA A 69 5.33 -10.21 -13.56
N ASP A 70 4.29 -9.93 -14.35
CA ASP A 70 2.92 -9.89 -13.85
C ASP A 70 2.17 -11.21 -13.95
N GLY A 71 2.79 -12.22 -14.58
CA GLY A 71 2.27 -13.57 -14.72
C GLY A 71 1.45 -13.79 -16.00
N TYR A 72 1.41 -12.83 -16.92
CA TYR A 72 0.94 -12.99 -18.30
C TYR A 72 2.12 -12.82 -19.27
N GLY A 73 1.95 -13.21 -20.53
CA GLY A 73 3.03 -13.12 -21.52
C GLY A 73 2.54 -12.68 -22.89
N ASN A 74 3.48 -12.27 -23.74
CA ASN A 74 3.21 -11.88 -25.12
C ASN A 74 4.15 -12.56 -26.13
N PRO A 75 3.69 -13.57 -26.90
CA PRO A 75 2.31 -14.08 -26.97
C PRO A 75 1.87 -14.80 -25.70
N GLY A 76 0.56 -14.79 -25.41
CA GLY A 76 0.00 -15.47 -24.24
C GLY A 76 0.18 -16.99 -24.29
N ASP A 77 0.52 -17.59 -23.15
CA ASP A 77 0.84 -19.02 -23.05
C ASP A 77 0.21 -19.64 -21.78
N PRO A 78 -0.43 -20.82 -21.86
CA PRO A 78 -1.06 -21.47 -20.71
C PRO A 78 -0.08 -21.86 -19.59
N SER A 79 1.23 -21.85 -19.85
CA SER A 79 2.27 -22.07 -18.85
C SER A 79 2.61 -20.84 -18.01
N CYS A 80 2.08 -19.66 -18.38
CA CYS A 80 2.19 -18.47 -17.54
C CYS A 80 1.41 -18.63 -16.22
N PRO A 81 1.86 -18.02 -15.11
CA PRO A 81 1.22 -18.12 -13.80
C PRO A 81 -0.28 -17.78 -13.79
N ASN A 82 -0.70 -16.79 -14.59
CA ASN A 82 -2.09 -16.36 -14.67
C ASN A 82 -2.83 -16.89 -15.91
N GLY A 83 -2.21 -17.79 -16.68
CA GLY A 83 -2.82 -18.51 -17.80
C GLY A 83 -2.54 -17.92 -19.18
N ALA A 84 -3.30 -18.39 -20.18
CA ALA A 84 -3.01 -18.18 -21.61
C ALA A 84 -3.48 -16.84 -22.20
N ALA A 85 -4.00 -15.92 -21.37
CA ALA A 85 -4.40 -14.62 -21.86
C ALA A 85 -3.15 -13.84 -22.31
N THR A 86 -3.26 -13.15 -23.46
CA THR A 86 -2.13 -12.37 -23.98
C THR A 86 -2.00 -11.07 -23.21
N ASP A 87 -0.79 -10.78 -22.77
CA ASP A 87 -0.46 -9.46 -22.26
C ASP A 87 -0.30 -8.47 -23.42
N CYS A 88 -1.13 -7.43 -23.42
CA CYS A 88 -1.07 -6.36 -24.41
C CYS A 88 0.13 -5.42 -24.19
N ASN A 89 0.75 -5.42 -23.00
CA ASN A 89 1.92 -4.62 -22.70
C ASN A 89 2.90 -5.32 -21.73
N ASP A 90 3.68 -6.23 -22.31
CA ASP A 90 4.75 -7.03 -21.69
C ASP A 90 6.00 -6.20 -21.28
N THR A 91 5.79 -4.94 -20.87
CA THR A 91 6.82 -4.06 -20.29
C THR A 91 6.31 -3.33 -19.05
N LYS A 92 5.03 -3.52 -18.70
CA LYS A 92 4.32 -2.81 -17.64
C LYS A 92 3.34 -3.75 -16.93
N SER A 93 3.79 -4.29 -15.80
CA SER A 93 3.02 -5.22 -14.93
C SER A 93 1.70 -4.69 -14.34
N TYR A 94 1.33 -3.45 -14.65
CA TYR A 94 0.05 -2.85 -14.30
C TYR A 94 -0.95 -2.77 -15.46
N ILE A 95 -0.57 -3.23 -16.66
CA ILE A 95 -1.42 -3.35 -17.84
C ILE A 95 -1.46 -4.83 -18.20
N ASN A 96 -2.56 -5.53 -17.91
CA ASN A 96 -2.70 -6.96 -18.21
C ASN A 96 -4.15 -7.45 -18.11
N PRO A 97 -4.47 -8.64 -18.63
CA PRO A 97 -5.83 -9.20 -18.62
C PRO A 97 -6.53 -9.27 -17.26
N GLY A 98 -5.77 -9.31 -16.16
CA GLY A 98 -6.31 -9.37 -14.79
C GLY A 98 -6.59 -8.01 -14.16
N ARG A 99 -6.22 -6.90 -14.80
CA ARG A 99 -6.39 -5.56 -14.26
C ARG A 99 -7.80 -5.03 -14.51
N PRO A 100 -8.32 -4.17 -13.63
CA PRO A 100 -9.52 -3.40 -13.90
C PRO A 100 -9.16 -2.09 -14.60
N ASP A 101 -9.89 -1.75 -15.66
CA ASP A 101 -9.77 -0.45 -16.33
C ASP A 101 -10.70 0.55 -15.61
N THR A 102 -10.13 1.31 -14.67
CA THR A 102 -10.88 2.22 -13.79
C THR A 102 -10.30 3.62 -13.74
N ASN A 103 -9.19 3.81 -14.43
CA ASN A 103 -8.31 4.95 -14.32
C ASN A 103 -8.75 6.04 -15.31
N CYS A 104 -9.58 5.66 -16.30
CA CYS A 104 -10.08 6.51 -17.39
C CYS A 104 -8.95 7.33 -18.03
N ASN A 105 -7.78 6.71 -18.17
CA ASN A 105 -6.56 7.32 -18.70
C ASN A 105 -6.47 7.19 -20.23
N GLY A 106 -7.45 6.53 -20.87
CA GLY A 106 -7.44 6.23 -22.30
C GLY A 106 -6.41 5.16 -22.66
N VAL A 107 -5.99 4.34 -21.70
CA VAL A 107 -5.15 3.16 -21.88
C VAL A 107 -5.99 1.93 -21.53
N ASP A 108 -5.94 0.93 -22.41
CA ASP A 108 -6.55 -0.38 -22.15
C ASP A 108 -5.69 -1.11 -21.10
N ASP A 109 -5.97 -0.86 -19.83
CA ASP A 109 -5.21 -1.45 -18.72
C ASP A 109 -5.53 -2.94 -18.53
N ASN A 110 -6.65 -3.42 -19.07
CA ASN A 110 -7.15 -4.79 -18.87
C ASN A 110 -7.05 -5.70 -20.09
N CYS A 111 -6.39 -5.23 -21.15
CA CYS A 111 -6.20 -5.91 -22.43
C CYS A 111 -7.49 -6.50 -23.04
N ASN A 112 -8.64 -5.82 -22.86
CA ASN A 112 -9.92 -6.28 -23.40
C ASN A 112 -10.23 -5.73 -24.81
N GLY A 113 -9.35 -4.89 -25.36
CA GLY A 113 -9.51 -4.21 -26.65
C GLY A 113 -10.23 -2.87 -26.57
N THR A 114 -10.49 -2.35 -25.37
CA THR A 114 -11.15 -1.06 -25.09
C THR A 114 -10.43 -0.36 -23.94
N ALA A 115 -10.37 0.97 -24.00
CA ALA A 115 -9.76 1.86 -23.00
C ALA A 115 -10.77 2.83 -22.37
#